data_AF-A0A034VDF3-F1
#
_entry.id   AF-A0A034VDF3-F1
#
_cell.length_a   1.000
_cell.length_b   1.000
_cell.length_c   1.000
_cell.angle_alpha   90.00
_cell.angle_beta   90.00
_cell.angle_gamma   90.00
#
_symmetry.space_group_name_H-M   'P 1'
#
loop_
_entity.id
_entity.type
_entity.pdbx_description
1 polymer ?
#
loop_
_entity_poly.entity_id
_entity_poly.type
_entity_poly.pdbx_seq_one_letter_code
_entity_poly.pdbx_strand_id
1 'polypeptide(L)'
;MVNRMEEALLKSDDEYDAVRAKVQPAISTLAPPTAVLTDEDSLMNEAAQLQDGTIGIDDASLSDADIAEPSEVAVGQKMEHGVSEDSDDDDDDMDDSEKSLAAYKKLCKELDVNQYAYDKYIQLCDLAHTTDDLDIIREAYSRFSAVYPLSQELWLKYLSIEMNVALSPKEMEFVEGLFRKSLADYYSTAIALEFAALAPRCADPDKIWCELLGTYGLHCLEGQQFFKLYREFLSAHPTMSAEAKQEAYIKSYLQELKYPLFNMEESYIEFKVFYEKNKEHINHEISWELLDKNYFKAKEYQSKILPFEYKLKELDVKCYRERAEVYMNYIKESDKFLDENVLQTVYERMVAACCLNIDCWLTYIDFLTYRDAYGRPEELQDLPIFRQTAVDVNKRALRNCTWSEKLYVKHMLLLEQLGKSREDVQEVLECSMTAGFQTAEQAVTVWLEYLTYLRRHTNYENDDECDILRKNFNLAWTILGQQWGVLADCNCEILQLWGRLEYGPLQDAKRGKELWTTAMESADNSTRSGLW
;
A
#
# COMPACT_ATOMS: atom_id res chain seq x y z
N MET A 1 -42.10 -9.66 23.67
CA MET A 1 -41.95 -8.19 23.69
C MET A 1 -40.48 -7.80 23.56
N VAL A 2 -39.56 -8.52 24.21
CA VAL A 2 -38.09 -8.33 24.12
C VAL A 2 -37.55 -8.44 22.68
N ASN A 3 -37.88 -9.50 21.93
CA ASN A 3 -37.37 -9.65 20.55
C ASN A 3 -37.82 -8.57 19.55
N ARG A 4 -38.93 -7.85 19.82
CA ARG A 4 -39.37 -6.73 18.95
C ARG A 4 -38.67 -5.42 19.25
N MET A 5 -38.09 -5.27 20.45
CA MET A 5 -37.26 -4.12 20.81
C MET A 5 -35.84 -4.28 20.27
N GLU A 6 -35.30 -5.49 20.33
CA GLU A 6 -33.99 -5.85 19.77
C GLU A 6 -33.95 -5.62 18.25
N GLU A 7 -35.00 -6.05 17.54
CA GLU A 7 -35.14 -5.86 16.08
C GLU A 7 -35.41 -4.40 15.68
N ALA A 8 -35.89 -3.56 16.61
CA ALA A 8 -36.12 -2.13 16.38
C ALA A 8 -34.85 -1.28 16.62
N LEU A 9 -34.01 -1.67 17.57
CA LEU A 9 -32.70 -1.06 17.84
C LEU A 9 -31.71 -1.33 16.69
N LEU A 10 -31.68 -2.57 16.19
CA LEU A 10 -30.84 -2.92 15.03
C LEU A 10 -31.22 -2.14 13.76
N LYS A 11 -32.51 -1.85 13.55
CA LYS A 11 -32.98 -1.07 12.38
C LYS A 11 -32.71 0.42 12.49
N SER A 12 -32.61 0.99 13.70
CA SER A 12 -32.27 2.41 13.86
C SER A 12 -30.79 2.68 13.64
N ASP A 13 -29.93 1.69 13.92
CA ASP A 13 -28.48 1.80 13.74
C ASP A 13 -28.11 1.87 12.23
N ASP A 14 -28.76 1.05 11.39
CA ASP A 14 -28.59 1.09 9.92
C ASP A 14 -28.96 2.46 9.31
N GLU A 15 -29.94 3.16 9.87
CA GLU A 15 -30.35 4.51 9.42
C GLU A 15 -29.39 5.60 9.91
N TYR A 16 -28.74 5.43 11.06
CA TYR A 16 -27.84 6.42 11.65
C TYR A 16 -26.46 6.43 10.96
N ASP A 17 -25.94 5.25 10.61
CA ASP A 17 -24.68 5.11 9.87
C ASP A 17 -24.78 5.69 8.44
N ALA A 18 -25.96 5.61 7.81
CA ALA A 18 -26.22 6.22 6.51
C ALA A 18 -26.18 7.77 6.51
N VAL A 19 -26.34 8.41 7.67
CA VAL A 19 -26.34 9.87 7.84
C VAL A 19 -24.91 10.40 8.11
N ARG A 20 -24.07 9.66 8.84
CA ARG A 20 -22.67 10.03 9.14
C ARG A 20 -21.82 10.20 7.87
N ALA A 21 -22.11 9.44 6.81
CA ALA A 21 -21.40 9.50 5.53
C ALA A 21 -21.56 10.83 4.75
N LYS A 22 -22.39 11.77 5.19
CA LYS A 22 -22.75 12.99 4.42
C LYS A 22 -22.17 14.32 4.95
N VAL A 23 -21.34 14.32 5.99
CA VAL A 23 -20.84 15.57 6.60
C VAL A 23 -19.31 15.69 6.43
N GLN A 24 -18.86 16.74 5.75
CA GLN A 24 -17.44 17.09 5.59
C GLN A 24 -16.97 18.01 6.74
N PRO A 25 -15.80 17.75 7.37
CA PRO A 25 -15.23 18.67 8.35
C PRO A 25 -14.25 19.68 7.72
N ALA A 26 -14.31 20.92 8.21
CA ALA A 26 -13.40 22.01 7.86
C ALA A 26 -12.10 21.94 8.67
N ILE A 27 -10.95 21.99 7.99
CA ILE A 27 -9.61 21.84 8.57
C ILE A 27 -9.01 23.20 8.93
N SER A 28 -8.48 23.34 10.14
CA SER A 28 -7.57 24.43 10.55
C SER A 28 -6.26 23.83 11.05
N THR A 29 -5.15 24.24 10.45
CA THR A 29 -3.80 23.69 10.64
C THR A 29 -3.03 24.40 11.75
N LEU A 30 -2.62 23.69 12.80
CA LEU A 30 -1.49 24.06 13.66
C LEU A 30 -0.71 22.80 14.06
N ALA A 31 0.61 22.83 13.88
CA ALA A 31 1.51 21.72 14.13
C ALA A 31 1.78 21.51 15.64
N PRO A 32 1.93 20.27 16.13
CA PRO A 32 2.23 20.00 17.54
C PRO A 32 3.75 19.90 17.82
N PRO A 33 4.18 20.13 19.08
CA PRO A 33 5.57 20.02 19.50
C PRO A 33 5.99 18.59 19.87
N THR A 34 7.29 18.32 19.80
CA THR A 34 7.95 17.02 20.02
C THR A 34 7.96 16.60 21.50
N ALA A 35 7.54 15.37 21.80
CA ALA A 35 7.61 14.79 23.15
C ALA A 35 8.76 13.77 23.25
N VAL A 36 9.53 13.87 24.34
CA VAL A 36 10.65 13.00 24.72
C VAL A 36 10.11 11.92 25.66
N LEU A 37 10.38 10.65 25.34
CA LEU A 37 10.05 9.47 26.17
C LEU A 37 11.13 9.27 27.25
N THR A 38 10.73 8.87 28.45
CA THR A 38 11.64 8.49 29.55
C THR A 38 11.45 7.01 29.93
N ASP A 39 12.56 6.37 30.29
CA ASP A 39 12.77 4.91 30.45
C ASP A 39 12.05 4.23 31.64
N GLU A 40 10.72 4.14 31.63
CA GLU A 40 9.98 3.26 32.58
C GLU A 40 9.04 2.22 31.95
N ASP A 41 9.02 2.06 30.62
CA ASP A 41 8.06 1.15 29.93
C ASP A 41 8.66 -0.18 29.42
N SER A 42 9.81 -0.62 29.94
CA SER A 42 10.40 -1.92 29.56
C SER A 42 9.91 -3.08 30.43
N LEU A 43 8.61 -3.43 30.34
CA LEU A 43 8.05 -4.62 31.01
C LEU A 43 6.97 -5.31 30.14
N MET A 44 7.30 -5.66 28.89
CA MET A 44 6.40 -6.48 28.05
C MET A 44 7.18 -7.50 27.20
N ASN A 45 7.98 -8.37 27.82
CA ASN A 45 8.61 -9.48 27.08
C ASN A 45 8.73 -10.83 27.81
N GLU A 46 8.06 -11.03 28.95
CA GLU A 46 8.20 -12.28 29.73
C GLU A 46 7.05 -13.29 29.61
N ALA A 47 6.02 -13.03 28.79
CA ALA A 47 4.86 -13.94 28.68
C ALA A 47 4.95 -14.98 27.54
N ALA A 48 6.04 -15.05 26.78
CA ALA A 48 6.12 -15.88 25.56
C ALA A 48 7.11 -17.06 25.59
N GLN A 49 7.71 -17.42 26.73
CA GLN A 49 8.65 -18.55 26.79
C GLN A 49 8.32 -19.54 27.91
N LEU A 50 7.30 -20.36 27.68
CA LEU A 50 7.13 -21.63 28.39
C LEU A 50 6.67 -22.70 27.41
N GLN A 51 7.63 -23.29 26.68
CA GLN A 51 7.62 -24.66 26.15
C GLN A 51 8.90 -24.88 25.31
N ASP A 52 9.95 -25.45 25.89
CA ASP A 52 10.51 -26.74 25.47
C ASP A 52 11.65 -27.16 26.41
N GLY A 53 11.81 -28.46 26.61
CA GLY A 53 12.66 -29.05 27.63
C GLY A 53 14.08 -29.41 27.19
N THR A 54 14.91 -29.61 28.21
CA THR A 54 16.01 -30.58 28.33
C THR A 54 17.23 -30.44 27.40
N ILE A 55 18.40 -30.16 28.00
CA ILE A 55 19.58 -31.05 28.13
C ILE A 55 20.65 -30.29 28.92
N GLY A 56 21.20 -30.93 29.95
CA GLY A 56 22.25 -30.36 30.81
C GLY A 56 23.65 -30.45 30.21
N ILE A 57 24.58 -29.72 30.83
CA ILE A 57 25.99 -30.06 31.10
C ILE A 57 26.56 -28.95 32.02
N ASP A 58 26.78 -29.33 33.28
CA ASP A 58 27.94 -29.14 34.15
C ASP A 58 28.97 -28.01 33.92
N ASP A 59 29.18 -27.24 35.01
CA ASP A 59 30.45 -27.03 35.74
C ASP A 59 31.17 -25.66 35.71
N ALA A 60 31.73 -25.37 36.90
CA ALA A 60 32.81 -24.44 37.26
C ALA A 60 32.48 -22.92 37.31
N SER A 61 32.11 -22.35 38.46
CA SER A 61 32.97 -21.95 39.62
C SER A 61 33.78 -20.67 39.41
N LEU A 62 33.65 -19.74 40.39
CA LEU A 62 34.59 -18.72 40.94
C LEU A 62 33.78 -17.44 41.29
N SER A 63 33.27 -17.21 42.52
CA SER A 63 33.94 -16.71 43.75
C SER A 63 34.82 -15.47 43.49
N ASP A 64 34.83 -14.38 44.25
CA ASP A 64 34.13 -13.89 45.45
C ASP A 64 34.65 -12.46 45.68
N ALA A 65 33.93 -11.66 46.48
CA ALA A 65 34.44 -10.56 47.33
C ALA A 65 34.97 -9.26 46.64
N ASP A 66 34.80 -8.04 47.16
CA ASP A 66 34.13 -7.52 48.35
C ASP A 66 34.14 -5.96 48.31
N ILE A 67 33.06 -5.35 48.81
CA ILE A 67 33.02 -4.25 49.80
C ILE A 67 33.63 -2.86 49.45
N ALA A 68 32.76 -1.83 49.36
CA ALA A 68 32.65 -0.72 50.34
C ALA A 68 32.01 0.57 49.75
N GLU A 69 30.79 0.90 50.17
CA GLU A 69 30.36 2.29 50.46
C GLU A 69 30.74 2.64 51.93
N PRO A 70 30.47 3.83 52.53
CA PRO A 70 29.86 5.09 52.04
C PRO A 70 30.59 6.38 52.51
N SER A 71 30.20 7.56 52.02
CA SER A 71 29.92 8.74 52.90
C SER A 71 29.46 9.98 52.11
N GLU A 72 28.29 10.50 52.51
CA GLU A 72 27.80 11.87 52.28
C GLU A 72 28.79 12.93 52.82
N VAL A 73 28.88 14.14 52.22
CA VAL A 73 28.29 15.41 52.74
C VAL A 73 28.43 16.59 51.73
N ALA A 74 27.33 17.31 51.54
CA ALA A 74 27.14 18.78 51.55
C ALA A 74 27.88 19.76 50.59
N VAL A 75 27.03 20.47 49.81
CA VAL A 75 26.90 21.95 49.67
C VAL A 75 27.86 22.70 48.73
N GLY A 76 27.28 23.28 47.66
CA GLY A 76 27.28 24.75 47.48
C GLY A 76 28.05 25.38 46.30
N GLN A 77 27.27 25.97 45.39
CA GLN A 77 27.53 27.19 44.59
C GLN A 77 28.48 27.19 43.36
N LYS A 78 27.85 27.43 42.19
CA LYS A 78 28.18 28.37 41.09
C LYS A 78 29.59 28.99 41.04
N MET A 79 30.29 28.81 39.92
CA MET A 79 30.45 29.82 38.84
C MET A 79 31.40 29.32 37.74
N GLU A 80 31.13 29.80 36.52
CA GLU A 80 31.87 29.66 35.26
C GLU A 80 33.38 29.95 35.38
N HIS A 81 34.22 29.21 34.63
CA HIS A 81 34.98 29.75 33.49
C HIS A 81 35.85 28.66 32.81
N GLY A 82 35.69 28.54 31.49
CA GLY A 82 36.70 28.19 30.48
C GLY A 82 37.73 27.09 30.75
N VAL A 83 37.55 25.95 30.07
CA VAL A 83 38.68 25.21 29.49
C VAL A 83 38.30 24.91 28.04
N SER A 84 39.02 25.54 27.12
CA SER A 84 39.07 25.14 25.72
C SER A 84 39.76 23.78 25.63
N GLU A 85 39.07 22.79 25.12
CA GLU A 85 39.71 21.65 24.48
C GLU A 85 39.55 21.85 22.98
N ASP A 86 40.65 22.29 22.36
CA ASP A 86 40.94 22.07 20.94
C ASP A 86 40.66 20.59 20.65
N SER A 87 39.61 20.33 19.89
CA SER A 87 39.58 19.13 19.06
C SER A 87 40.13 19.59 17.71
N ASP A 88 41.41 19.29 17.49
CA ASP A 88 42.05 19.36 16.18
C ASP A 88 41.18 18.59 15.17
N ASP A 89 40.46 19.36 14.35
CA ASP A 89 39.63 18.89 13.23
C ASP A 89 40.56 18.68 12.03
N ASP A 90 41.40 17.65 12.10
CA ASP A 90 42.18 17.12 10.97
C ASP A 90 41.27 16.19 10.11
N ASP A 91 40.14 16.71 9.63
CA ASP A 91 39.17 16.00 8.76
C ASP A 91 39.34 16.35 7.25
N ASP A 92 40.40 17.10 6.92
CA ASP A 92 40.64 17.63 5.58
C ASP A 92 41.36 16.67 4.60
N ASP A 93 41.77 15.46 5.05
CA ASP A 93 42.44 14.45 4.20
C ASP A 93 41.61 13.19 3.91
N MET A 94 40.36 13.10 4.39
CA MET A 94 39.43 12.00 4.06
C MET A 94 38.89 12.14 2.64
N ASP A 95 38.93 11.05 1.85
CA ASP A 95 38.35 10.99 0.51
C ASP A 95 36.83 11.25 0.54
N ASP A 96 36.29 11.85 -0.52
CA ASP A 96 34.86 12.20 -0.61
C ASP A 96 33.96 10.96 -0.48
N SER A 97 34.44 9.79 -0.91
CA SER A 97 33.74 8.50 -0.75
C SER A 97 33.69 8.06 0.72
N GLU A 98 34.78 8.23 1.48
CA GLU A 98 34.82 7.88 2.91
C GLU A 98 33.91 8.78 3.74
N LYS A 99 33.89 10.08 3.45
CA LYS A 99 32.93 11.05 4.05
C LYS A 99 31.48 10.67 3.74
N SER A 100 31.20 10.28 2.49
CA SER A 100 29.88 9.82 2.05
C SER A 100 29.44 8.55 2.78
N LEU A 101 30.34 7.57 2.95
CA LEU A 101 30.05 6.33 3.68
C LEU A 101 29.77 6.57 5.17
N ALA A 102 30.51 7.49 5.80
CA ALA A 102 30.25 7.87 7.19
C ALA A 102 28.87 8.53 7.35
N ALA A 103 28.52 9.46 6.44
CA ALA A 103 27.21 10.10 6.41
C ALA A 103 26.08 9.09 6.15
N TYR A 104 26.28 8.15 5.22
CA TYR A 104 25.35 7.05 4.94
C TYR A 104 25.05 6.23 6.21
N LYS A 105 26.10 5.78 6.92
CA LYS A 105 25.94 4.99 8.16
C LYS A 105 25.23 5.76 9.26
N LYS A 106 25.48 7.07 9.38
CA LYS A 106 24.76 7.93 10.32
C LYS A 106 23.27 8.00 9.98
N LEU A 107 22.95 8.24 8.71
CA LEU A 107 21.58 8.33 8.24
C LEU A 107 20.81 7.00 8.40
N CYS A 108 21.50 5.88 8.21
CA CYS A 108 20.98 4.56 8.50
C CYS A 108 20.51 4.43 9.96
N LYS A 109 21.32 4.87 10.93
CA LYS A 109 20.94 4.83 12.36
C LYS A 109 19.76 5.74 12.68
N GLU A 110 19.69 6.90 12.03
CA GLU A 110 18.56 7.82 12.21
C GLU A 110 17.25 7.24 11.68
N LEU A 111 17.30 6.47 10.59
CA LEU A 111 16.16 5.77 10.00
C LEU A 111 15.71 4.56 10.82
N ASP A 112 16.58 3.95 11.63
CA ASP A 112 16.19 2.90 12.57
C ASP A 112 15.31 3.43 13.71
N VAL A 113 15.46 4.72 14.03
CA VAL A 113 14.63 5.42 15.05
C VAL A 113 13.41 6.09 14.41
N ASN A 114 13.58 6.70 13.23
CA ASN A 114 12.52 7.40 12.52
C ASN A 114 12.31 6.81 11.12
N GLN A 115 11.64 5.66 11.10
CA GLN A 115 11.44 4.86 9.89
C GLN A 115 10.63 5.56 8.79
N TYR A 116 9.78 6.54 9.13
CA TYR A 116 8.85 7.18 8.20
C TYR A 116 9.34 8.54 7.65
N ALA A 117 10.63 8.83 7.78
CA ALA A 117 11.23 10.05 7.23
C ALA A 117 11.59 9.90 5.75
N TYR A 118 10.63 10.10 4.84
CA TYR A 118 10.82 9.95 3.38
C TYR A 118 12.05 10.68 2.82
N ASP A 119 12.22 11.97 3.16
CA ASP A 119 13.32 12.80 2.66
C ASP A 119 14.71 12.25 3.05
N LYS A 120 14.81 11.53 4.18
CA LYS A 120 16.04 10.87 4.60
C LYS A 120 16.37 9.68 3.72
N TYR A 121 15.38 8.93 3.22
CA TYR A 121 15.67 7.85 2.26
C TYR A 121 16.14 8.38 0.90
N ILE A 122 15.63 9.53 0.46
CA ILE A 122 16.12 10.19 -0.76
C ILE A 122 17.60 10.55 -0.59
N GLN A 123 17.93 11.22 0.51
CA GLN A 123 19.32 11.55 0.85
C GLN A 123 20.19 10.29 0.98
N LEU A 124 19.66 9.21 1.55
CA LEU A 124 20.36 7.94 1.67
C LEU A 124 20.73 7.36 0.30
N CYS A 125 19.79 7.34 -0.64
CA CYS A 125 20.07 6.89 -2.00
C CYS A 125 21.08 7.81 -2.70
N ASP A 126 20.96 9.13 -2.56
CA ASP A 126 21.90 10.06 -3.18
C ASP A 126 23.32 9.91 -2.62
N LEU A 127 23.49 9.74 -1.31
CA LEU A 127 24.78 9.42 -0.69
C LEU A 127 25.31 8.05 -1.13
N ALA A 128 24.44 7.06 -1.30
CA ALA A 128 24.88 5.74 -1.78
C ALA A 128 25.52 5.86 -3.17
N HIS A 129 24.96 6.67 -4.07
CA HIS A 129 25.55 6.91 -5.39
C HIS A 129 26.90 7.62 -5.34
N THR A 130 27.20 8.42 -4.30
CA THR A 130 28.52 9.08 -4.17
C THR A 130 29.61 8.15 -3.65
N THR A 131 29.25 6.99 -3.09
CA THR A 131 30.23 5.98 -2.64
C THR A 131 30.82 5.15 -3.79
N ASP A 132 30.14 5.08 -4.94
CA ASP A 132 30.45 4.19 -6.08
C ASP A 132 30.54 2.69 -5.69
N ASP A 133 29.93 2.31 -4.56
CA ASP A 133 29.84 0.92 -4.09
C ASP A 133 28.44 0.34 -4.40
N LEU A 134 28.42 -0.64 -5.30
CA LEU A 134 27.18 -1.27 -5.76
C LEU A 134 26.39 -1.94 -4.64
N ASP A 135 27.07 -2.51 -3.63
CA ASP A 135 26.38 -3.19 -2.53
C ASP A 135 25.71 -2.16 -1.60
N ILE A 136 26.33 -1.00 -1.38
CA ILE A 136 25.75 0.12 -0.64
C ILE A 136 24.54 0.71 -1.39
N ILE A 137 24.61 0.85 -2.71
CA ILE A 137 23.49 1.29 -3.55
C ILE A 137 22.33 0.30 -3.44
N ARG A 138 22.59 -1.00 -3.60
CA ARG A 138 21.58 -2.06 -3.46
C ARG A 138 20.91 -2.04 -2.09
N GLU A 139 21.70 -1.89 -1.02
CA GLU A 139 21.20 -1.81 0.35
C GLU A 139 20.29 -0.57 0.53
N ALA A 140 20.71 0.59 0.03
CA ALA A 140 19.93 1.83 0.12
C ALA A 140 18.55 1.70 -0.52
N TYR A 141 18.50 1.22 -1.77
CA TYR A 141 17.23 1.01 -2.50
C TYR A 141 16.40 -0.11 -1.90
N SER A 142 17.02 -1.19 -1.44
CA SER A 142 16.31 -2.28 -0.74
C SER A 142 15.61 -1.75 0.50
N ARG A 143 16.32 -1.00 1.34
CA ARG A 143 15.79 -0.42 2.57
C ARG A 143 14.68 0.60 2.31
N PHE A 144 14.86 1.47 1.31
CA PHE A 144 13.81 2.42 0.93
C PHE A 144 12.57 1.70 0.41
N SER A 145 12.75 0.76 -0.52
CA SER A 145 11.64 0.00 -1.12
C SER A 145 10.90 -0.91 -0.12
N ALA A 146 11.51 -1.26 1.00
CA ALA A 146 10.85 -2.03 2.05
C ALA A 146 9.79 -1.21 2.78
N VAL A 147 9.99 0.11 2.90
CA VAL A 147 9.07 1.01 3.61
C VAL A 147 8.12 1.69 2.64
N TYR A 148 8.65 2.28 1.56
CA TYR A 148 7.89 3.10 0.62
C TYR A 148 7.91 2.52 -0.80
N PRO A 149 6.81 2.62 -1.56
CA PRO A 149 6.86 2.38 -3.00
C PRO A 149 7.72 3.46 -3.66
N LEU A 150 8.66 3.08 -4.52
CA LEU A 150 9.55 4.06 -5.13
C LEU A 150 8.92 4.70 -6.38
N SER A 151 9.24 5.97 -6.62
CA SER A 151 8.80 6.67 -7.82
C SER A 151 9.44 6.09 -9.08
N GLN A 152 8.86 6.40 -10.24
CA GLN A 152 9.39 6.00 -11.54
C GLN A 152 10.85 6.43 -11.72
N GLU A 153 11.20 7.65 -11.31
CA GLU A 153 12.53 8.23 -11.47
C GLU A 153 13.56 7.48 -10.61
N LEU A 154 13.20 7.14 -9.38
CA LEU A 154 14.06 6.39 -8.46
C LEU A 154 14.32 4.98 -8.97
N TRP A 155 13.28 4.30 -9.46
CA TRP A 155 13.41 2.98 -10.05
C TRP A 155 14.25 3.00 -11.33
N LEU A 156 14.02 3.94 -12.24
CA LEU A 156 14.82 4.06 -13.47
C LEU A 156 16.30 4.35 -13.17
N LYS A 157 16.59 5.21 -12.19
CA LYS A 157 17.97 5.47 -11.74
C LYS A 157 18.65 4.17 -11.29
N TYR A 158 17.99 3.40 -10.43
CA TYR A 158 18.53 2.13 -9.93
C TYR A 158 18.66 1.06 -11.02
N LEU A 159 17.60 0.82 -11.79
CA LEU A 159 17.58 -0.16 -12.88
C LEU A 159 18.68 0.09 -13.90
N SER A 160 18.96 1.37 -14.23
CA SER A 160 20.01 1.72 -15.18
C SER A 160 21.41 1.25 -14.74
N ILE A 161 21.69 1.29 -13.43
CA ILE A 161 22.97 0.83 -12.87
C ILE A 161 23.05 -0.69 -12.97
N GLU A 162 22.02 -1.40 -12.50
CA GLU A 162 22.01 -2.85 -12.51
C GLU A 162 22.06 -3.42 -13.93
N MET A 163 21.39 -2.77 -14.90
CA MET A 163 21.46 -3.15 -16.31
C MET A 163 22.86 -3.01 -16.93
N ASN A 164 23.65 -2.03 -16.47
CA ASN A 164 25.02 -1.81 -16.94
C ASN A 164 26.00 -2.83 -16.35
N VAL A 165 25.73 -3.33 -15.15
CA VAL A 165 26.59 -4.31 -14.46
C VAL A 165 26.22 -5.75 -14.82
N ALA A 166 24.96 -6.02 -15.19
CA ALA A 166 24.49 -7.37 -15.51
C ALA A 166 25.09 -7.92 -16.82
N LEU A 167 26.05 -8.85 -16.69
CA LEU A 167 26.73 -9.50 -17.82
C LEU A 167 26.47 -11.01 -17.86
N SER A 168 26.23 -11.64 -16.71
CA SER A 168 25.95 -13.06 -16.59
C SER A 168 24.45 -13.36 -16.64
N PRO A 169 24.05 -14.59 -17.02
CA PRO A 169 22.63 -14.97 -17.02
C PRO A 169 21.94 -14.84 -15.65
N LYS A 170 22.68 -15.06 -14.56
CA LYS A 170 22.15 -14.93 -13.19
C LYS A 170 21.88 -13.47 -12.81
N GLU A 171 22.78 -12.56 -13.21
CA GLU A 171 22.57 -11.12 -13.01
C GLU A 171 21.41 -10.63 -13.87
N MET A 172 21.25 -11.15 -15.09
CA MET A 172 20.09 -10.83 -15.93
C MET A 172 18.78 -11.29 -15.29
N GLU A 173 18.73 -12.48 -14.69
CA GLU A 173 17.56 -12.96 -13.94
C GLU A 173 17.25 -12.06 -12.73
N PHE A 174 18.28 -11.61 -12.02
CA PHE A 174 18.12 -10.64 -10.92
C PHE A 174 17.53 -9.31 -11.42
N VAL A 175 18.06 -8.75 -12.52
CA VAL A 175 17.53 -7.51 -13.13
C VAL A 175 16.09 -7.70 -13.61
N GLU A 176 15.76 -8.86 -14.20
CA GLU A 176 14.40 -9.20 -14.61
C GLU A 176 13.43 -9.20 -13.41
N GLY A 177 13.87 -9.76 -12.27
CA GLY A 177 13.13 -9.70 -11.01
C GLY A 177 12.96 -8.27 -10.50
N LEU A 178 13.98 -7.42 -10.67
CA LEU A 178 13.95 -6.02 -10.27
C LEU A 178 12.95 -5.20 -11.08
N PHE A 179 12.85 -5.45 -12.39
CA PHE A 179 11.82 -4.86 -13.26
C PHE A 179 10.40 -5.26 -12.82
N ARG A 180 10.18 -6.52 -12.46
CA ARG A 180 8.85 -6.93 -11.94
C ARG A 180 8.54 -6.28 -10.59
N LYS A 181 9.54 -6.13 -9.72
CA LYS A 181 9.38 -5.44 -8.44
C LYS A 181 9.03 -3.96 -8.65
N SER A 182 9.71 -3.27 -9.57
CA SER A 182 9.43 -1.86 -9.82
C SER A 182 8.05 -1.63 -10.43
N LEU A 183 7.62 -2.50 -11.36
CA LEU A 183 6.28 -2.45 -11.94
C LEU A 183 5.16 -2.89 -10.99
N ALA A 184 5.50 -3.46 -9.82
CA ALA A 184 4.53 -3.79 -8.77
C ALA A 184 4.22 -2.60 -7.84
N ASP A 185 5.13 -1.63 -7.72
CA ASP A 185 4.86 -0.40 -6.95
C ASP A 185 3.80 0.45 -7.66
N TYR A 186 4.06 0.82 -8.92
CA TYR A 186 3.16 1.62 -9.73
C TYR A 186 3.14 1.19 -11.21
N TYR A 187 2.00 1.44 -11.85
CA TYR A 187 1.87 1.35 -13.30
C TYR A 187 2.77 2.40 -13.97
N SER A 188 3.79 1.95 -14.72
CA SER A 188 4.72 2.83 -15.43
C SER A 188 5.05 2.30 -16.82
N THR A 189 4.61 3.04 -17.85
CA THR A 189 4.97 2.74 -19.23
C THR A 189 6.44 2.99 -19.52
N ALA A 190 7.08 3.96 -18.86
CA ALA A 190 8.51 4.24 -19.03
C ALA A 190 9.38 3.06 -18.55
N ILE A 191 9.09 2.52 -17.36
CA ILE A 191 9.81 1.32 -16.88
C ILE A 191 9.50 0.11 -17.76
N ALA A 192 8.25 -0.04 -18.20
CA ALA A 192 7.85 -1.14 -19.08
C ALA A 192 8.56 -1.08 -20.45
N LEU A 193 8.86 0.12 -20.98
CA LEU A 193 9.66 0.29 -22.19
C LEU A 193 11.11 -0.17 -22.01
N GLU A 194 11.74 0.18 -20.89
CA GLU A 194 13.08 -0.33 -20.55
C GLU A 194 13.07 -1.85 -20.36
N PHE A 195 11.99 -2.40 -19.79
CA PHE A 195 11.83 -3.84 -19.68
C PHE A 195 11.68 -4.52 -21.04
N ALA A 196 10.95 -3.90 -21.97
CA ALA A 196 10.85 -4.35 -23.36
C ALA A 196 12.21 -4.38 -24.06
N ALA A 197 13.04 -3.37 -23.83
CA ALA A 197 14.40 -3.30 -24.36
C ALA A 197 15.33 -4.37 -23.75
N LEU A 198 15.11 -4.73 -22.49
CA LEU A 198 15.83 -5.82 -21.83
C LEU A 198 15.43 -7.20 -22.35
N ALA A 199 14.16 -7.40 -22.72
CA ALA A 199 13.57 -8.71 -23.01
C ALA A 199 14.42 -9.64 -23.89
N PRO A 200 15.07 -9.20 -25.00
CA PRO A 200 15.89 -10.07 -25.85
C PRO A 200 17.14 -10.65 -25.15
N ARG A 201 17.57 -10.05 -24.03
CA ARG A 201 18.71 -10.50 -23.22
C ARG A 201 18.28 -11.46 -22.10
N CYS A 202 16.98 -11.62 -21.84
CA CYS A 202 16.45 -12.46 -20.78
C CYS A 202 16.30 -13.93 -21.23
N ALA A 203 16.08 -14.82 -20.26
CA ALA A 203 15.97 -16.25 -20.51
C ALA A 203 14.69 -16.61 -21.28
N ASP A 204 13.58 -15.92 -21.01
CA ASP A 204 12.28 -16.14 -21.65
C ASP A 204 11.67 -14.79 -22.13
N PRO A 205 12.12 -14.29 -23.30
CA PRO A 205 11.63 -13.04 -23.86
C PRO A 205 10.12 -13.08 -24.19
N ASP A 206 9.61 -14.23 -24.63
CA ASP A 206 8.21 -14.38 -25.04
C ASP A 206 7.27 -14.18 -23.86
N LYS A 207 7.61 -14.72 -22.69
CA LYS A 207 6.85 -14.49 -21.46
C LYS A 207 6.81 -13.01 -21.06
N ILE A 208 7.95 -12.31 -21.17
CA ILE A 208 8.02 -10.87 -20.91
C ILE A 208 7.09 -10.10 -21.86
N TRP A 209 7.11 -10.43 -23.15
CA TRP A 209 6.23 -9.80 -24.13
C TRP A 209 4.75 -10.10 -23.89
N CYS A 210 4.40 -11.32 -23.48
CA CYS A 210 3.04 -11.63 -23.04
C CYS A 210 2.59 -10.74 -21.86
N GLU A 211 3.45 -10.55 -20.86
CA GLU A 211 3.19 -9.67 -19.72
C GLU A 211 3.02 -8.20 -20.16
N LEU A 212 3.92 -7.72 -21.02
CA LEU A 212 3.94 -6.34 -21.50
C LEU A 212 2.73 -6.02 -22.40
N LEU A 213 2.42 -6.85 -23.40
CA LEU A 213 1.27 -6.61 -24.26
C LEU A 213 -0.05 -6.77 -23.52
N GLY A 214 -0.12 -7.72 -22.58
CA GLY A 214 -1.32 -7.97 -21.78
C GLY A 214 -1.61 -6.89 -20.73
N THR A 215 -0.63 -6.06 -20.38
CA THR A 215 -0.76 -5.01 -19.35
C THR A 215 -0.58 -3.60 -19.91
N TYR A 216 0.53 -3.35 -20.59
CA TYR A 216 0.90 -2.03 -21.12
C TYR A 216 0.40 -1.81 -22.55
N GLY A 217 0.22 -2.89 -23.32
CA GLY A 217 -0.48 -2.85 -24.61
C GLY A 217 -1.95 -2.39 -24.49
N LEU A 218 -2.53 -2.40 -23.29
CA LEU A 218 -3.90 -1.97 -23.04
C LEU A 218 -4.06 -0.45 -22.84
N HIS A 219 -2.95 0.29 -22.68
CA HIS A 219 -3.00 1.73 -22.45
C HIS A 219 -3.52 2.46 -23.70
N CYS A 220 -4.57 3.27 -23.57
CA CYS A 220 -5.20 3.92 -24.74
C CYS A 220 -4.21 4.72 -25.60
N LEU A 221 -3.46 5.66 -25.01
CA LEU A 221 -2.54 6.50 -25.78
C LEU A 221 -1.19 5.85 -26.14
N GLU A 222 -0.64 5.00 -25.26
CA GLU A 222 0.74 4.51 -25.37
C GLU A 222 0.82 3.02 -25.74
N GLY A 223 -0.28 2.26 -25.67
CA GLY A 223 -0.28 0.82 -25.87
C GLY A 223 0.18 0.37 -27.25
N GLN A 224 -0.13 1.16 -28.29
CA GLN A 224 0.30 0.87 -29.67
C GLN A 224 1.83 0.72 -29.78
N GLN A 225 2.61 1.47 -29.00
CA GLN A 225 4.06 1.42 -29.08
C GLN A 225 4.61 0.04 -28.67
N PHE A 226 3.98 -0.61 -27.69
CA PHE A 226 4.39 -1.94 -27.24
C PHE A 226 4.13 -2.99 -28.31
N PHE A 227 3.00 -2.89 -29.02
CA PHE A 227 2.71 -3.77 -30.16
C PHE A 227 3.70 -3.56 -31.32
N LYS A 228 4.08 -2.31 -31.61
CA LYS A 228 5.10 -1.99 -32.62
C LYS A 228 6.47 -2.59 -32.24
N LEU A 229 6.94 -2.35 -31.01
CA LEU A 229 8.20 -2.90 -30.51
C LEU A 229 8.19 -4.44 -30.49
N TYR A 230 7.09 -5.07 -30.12
CA TYR A 230 6.96 -6.53 -30.19
C TYR A 230 7.10 -7.06 -31.62
N ARG A 231 6.45 -6.40 -32.59
CA ARG A 231 6.58 -6.78 -34.01
C ARG A 231 8.00 -6.61 -34.55
N GLU A 232 8.71 -5.57 -34.11
CA GLU A 232 10.14 -5.39 -34.40
C GLU A 232 10.98 -6.52 -33.78
N PHE A 233 10.71 -6.86 -32.51
CA PHE A 233 11.33 -7.99 -31.83
C PHE A 233 11.12 -9.32 -32.57
N LEU A 234 9.89 -9.62 -33.01
CA LEU A 234 9.59 -10.83 -33.79
C LEU A 234 10.43 -10.94 -35.06
N SER A 235 10.67 -9.82 -35.75
CA SER A 235 11.50 -9.79 -36.95
C SER A 235 12.95 -10.20 -36.64
N ALA A 236 13.50 -9.69 -35.53
CA ALA A 236 14.86 -9.95 -35.06
C ALA A 236 15.00 -11.25 -34.24
N HIS A 237 13.91 -11.94 -33.94
CA HIS A 237 13.92 -13.10 -33.04
C HIS A 237 14.87 -14.21 -33.56
N PRO A 238 15.86 -14.66 -32.77
CA PRO A 238 16.95 -15.51 -33.28
C PRO A 238 16.53 -16.96 -33.56
N THR A 239 15.60 -17.50 -32.78
CA THR A 239 15.27 -18.94 -32.75
C THR A 239 13.92 -19.32 -33.36
N MET A 240 12.99 -18.37 -33.56
CA MET A 240 11.67 -18.66 -34.12
C MET A 240 11.73 -18.94 -35.62
N SER A 241 11.00 -19.99 -36.06
CA SER A 241 10.78 -20.28 -37.49
C SER A 241 10.02 -19.15 -38.19
N ALA A 242 10.16 -19.03 -39.51
CA ALA A 242 9.46 -18.01 -40.29
C ALA A 242 7.93 -18.10 -40.15
N GLU A 243 7.39 -19.32 -40.09
CA GLU A 243 5.97 -19.60 -39.93
C GLU A 243 5.48 -19.13 -38.55
N ALA A 244 6.18 -19.50 -37.47
CA ALA A 244 5.85 -19.04 -36.12
C ALA A 244 5.95 -17.51 -35.97
N LYS A 245 6.95 -16.88 -36.60
CA LYS A 245 7.07 -15.41 -36.65
C LYS A 245 5.87 -14.77 -37.33
N GLN A 246 5.48 -15.30 -38.49
CA GLN A 246 4.32 -14.81 -39.23
C GLN A 246 3.03 -14.97 -38.42
N GLU A 247 2.84 -16.11 -37.75
CA GLU A 247 1.68 -16.34 -36.89
C GLU A 247 1.64 -15.39 -35.69
N ALA A 248 2.76 -15.20 -34.98
CA ALA A 248 2.86 -14.25 -33.87
C ALA A 248 2.64 -12.80 -34.32
N TYR A 249 3.14 -12.45 -35.50
CA TYR A 249 2.95 -11.13 -36.11
C TYR A 249 1.47 -10.86 -36.39
N ILE A 250 0.76 -11.83 -36.99
CA ILE A 250 -0.69 -11.75 -37.23
C ILE A 250 -1.45 -11.65 -35.89
N LYS A 251 -1.17 -12.52 -34.93
CA LYS A 251 -1.80 -12.52 -33.60
C LYS A 251 -1.63 -11.18 -32.90
N SER A 252 -0.48 -10.52 -33.05
CA SER A 252 -0.23 -9.21 -32.45
C SER A 252 -1.24 -8.15 -32.94
N TYR A 253 -1.55 -8.10 -34.25
CA TYR A 253 -2.55 -7.17 -34.79
C TYR A 253 -3.96 -7.55 -34.35
N LEU A 254 -4.30 -8.83 -34.35
CA LEU A 254 -5.62 -9.29 -33.91
C LEU A 254 -5.88 -8.92 -32.44
N GLN A 255 -4.84 -9.00 -31.60
CA GLN A 255 -4.91 -8.56 -30.21
C GLN A 255 -5.01 -7.03 -30.11
N GLU A 256 -4.13 -6.29 -30.79
CA GLU A 256 -4.10 -4.82 -30.77
C GLU A 256 -5.45 -4.21 -31.19
N LEU A 257 -6.02 -4.70 -32.29
CA LEU A 257 -7.23 -4.16 -32.92
C LEU A 257 -8.51 -4.48 -32.15
N LYS A 258 -8.45 -5.30 -31.09
CA LYS A 258 -9.58 -5.55 -30.18
C LYS A 258 -9.71 -4.48 -29.10
N TYR A 259 -8.67 -3.68 -28.86
CA TYR A 259 -8.62 -2.70 -27.78
C TYR A 259 -8.78 -1.26 -28.30
N PRO A 260 -9.38 -0.35 -27.51
CA PRO A 260 -9.65 1.02 -27.92
C PRO A 260 -8.38 1.91 -27.86
N LEU A 261 -7.37 1.58 -28.66
CA LEU A 261 -6.06 2.24 -28.67
C LEU A 261 -6.02 3.42 -29.63
N PHE A 262 -5.28 4.47 -29.28
CA PHE A 262 -5.01 5.62 -30.13
C PHE A 262 -4.34 5.20 -31.45
N ASN A 263 -4.71 5.85 -32.55
CA ASN A 263 -4.23 5.55 -33.91
C ASN A 263 -4.44 4.10 -34.40
N MET A 264 -5.41 3.36 -33.85
CA MET A 264 -5.70 1.98 -34.28
C MET A 264 -6.09 1.85 -35.76
N GLU A 265 -6.54 2.93 -36.42
CA GLU A 265 -6.80 2.93 -37.88
C GLU A 265 -5.53 2.68 -38.69
N GLU A 266 -4.39 3.20 -38.26
CA GLU A 266 -3.10 2.98 -38.92
C GLU A 266 -2.75 1.49 -38.89
N SER A 267 -2.85 0.87 -37.72
CA SER A 267 -2.61 -0.56 -37.51
C SER A 267 -3.56 -1.44 -38.31
N TYR A 268 -4.84 -1.03 -38.43
CA TYR A 268 -5.84 -1.75 -39.22
C TYR A 268 -5.52 -1.73 -40.72
N ILE A 269 -5.12 -0.57 -41.25
CA ILE A 269 -4.70 -0.42 -42.65
C ILE A 269 -3.41 -1.19 -42.90
N GLU A 270 -2.43 -1.07 -42.01
CA GLU A 270 -1.15 -1.77 -42.11
C GLU A 270 -1.36 -3.28 -42.16
N PHE A 271 -2.20 -3.83 -41.27
CA PHE A 271 -2.52 -5.25 -41.23
C PHE A 271 -3.20 -5.73 -42.52
N LYS A 272 -4.16 -4.97 -43.07
CA LYS A 272 -4.80 -5.29 -44.35
C LYS A 272 -3.80 -5.33 -45.50
N VAL A 273 -2.91 -4.34 -45.57
CA VAL A 273 -1.88 -4.28 -46.62
C VAL A 273 -0.90 -5.45 -46.47
N PHE A 274 -0.50 -5.77 -45.24
CA PHE A 274 0.35 -6.93 -44.95
C PHE A 274 -0.33 -8.23 -45.39
N TYR A 275 -1.59 -8.44 -45.02
CA TYR A 275 -2.32 -9.65 -45.39
C TYR A 275 -2.46 -9.79 -46.90
N GLU A 276 -2.90 -8.75 -47.61
CA GLU A 276 -3.08 -8.81 -49.06
C GLU A 276 -1.78 -9.14 -49.81
N LYS A 277 -0.63 -8.66 -49.32
CA LYS A 277 0.69 -8.96 -49.88
C LYS A 277 1.14 -10.39 -49.63
N ASN A 278 0.66 -11.04 -48.57
CA ASN A 278 1.17 -12.33 -48.09
C ASN A 278 0.12 -13.44 -48.09
N LYS A 279 -1.11 -13.20 -48.54
CA LYS A 279 -2.25 -14.14 -48.44
C LYS A 279 -2.01 -15.51 -49.08
N GLU A 280 -1.12 -15.61 -50.07
CA GLU A 280 -0.74 -16.89 -50.70
C GLU A 280 0.19 -17.74 -49.81
N HIS A 281 0.82 -17.13 -48.81
CA HIS A 281 1.79 -17.74 -47.90
C HIS A 281 1.31 -17.76 -46.45
N ILE A 282 0.15 -17.17 -46.15
CA ILE A 282 -0.46 -17.19 -44.82
C ILE A 282 -1.30 -18.45 -44.70
N ASN A 283 -0.86 -19.37 -43.84
CA ASN A 283 -1.61 -20.57 -43.48
C ASN A 283 -2.58 -20.34 -42.30
N HIS A 284 -2.51 -19.17 -41.65
CA HIS A 284 -3.35 -18.82 -40.52
C HIS A 284 -4.72 -18.35 -41.00
N GLU A 285 -5.79 -19.03 -40.59
CA GLU A 285 -7.15 -18.66 -40.94
C GLU A 285 -7.57 -17.40 -40.16
N ILE A 286 -7.85 -16.31 -40.89
CA ILE A 286 -8.29 -15.04 -40.30
C ILE A 286 -9.79 -14.87 -40.52
N SER A 287 -10.53 -14.76 -39.42
CA SER A 287 -11.93 -14.36 -39.44
C SER A 287 -12.04 -12.84 -39.61
N TRP A 288 -12.15 -12.39 -40.87
CA TRP A 288 -12.32 -10.97 -41.21
C TRP A 288 -13.58 -10.35 -40.60
N GLU A 289 -14.66 -11.11 -40.51
CA GLU A 289 -15.91 -10.65 -39.88
C GLU A 289 -15.71 -10.36 -38.40
N LEU A 290 -15.05 -11.27 -37.67
CA LEU A 290 -14.76 -11.08 -36.24
C LEU A 290 -13.78 -9.92 -36.02
N LEU A 291 -12.74 -9.82 -36.86
CA LEU A 291 -11.78 -8.73 -36.81
C LEU A 291 -12.47 -7.37 -37.01
N ASP A 292 -13.28 -7.23 -38.05
CA ASP A 292 -14.01 -5.98 -38.34
C ASP A 292 -14.96 -5.64 -37.19
N LYS A 293 -15.70 -6.62 -36.67
CA LYS A 293 -16.57 -6.42 -35.50
C LYS A 293 -15.80 -5.91 -34.28
N ASN A 294 -14.66 -6.52 -33.96
CA ASN A 294 -13.83 -6.13 -32.82
C ASN A 294 -13.25 -4.73 -33.03
N TYR A 295 -12.71 -4.45 -34.23
CA TYR A 295 -12.16 -3.15 -34.60
C TYR A 295 -13.20 -2.02 -34.49
N PHE A 296 -14.39 -2.19 -35.08
CA PHE A 296 -15.42 -1.14 -35.03
C PHE A 296 -15.94 -0.91 -33.62
N LYS A 297 -16.08 -1.98 -32.81
CA LYS A 297 -16.44 -1.87 -31.40
C LYS A 297 -15.38 -1.12 -30.61
N ALA A 298 -14.10 -1.48 -30.77
CA ALA A 298 -12.98 -0.81 -30.13
C ALA A 298 -12.89 0.67 -30.56
N LYS A 299 -13.15 0.97 -31.84
CA LYS A 299 -13.17 2.35 -32.36
C LYS A 299 -14.30 3.18 -31.75
N GLU A 300 -15.49 2.60 -31.58
CA GLU A 300 -16.60 3.25 -30.88
C GLU A 300 -16.21 3.58 -29.43
N TYR A 301 -15.63 2.63 -28.72
CA TYR A 301 -15.22 2.82 -27.32
C TYR A 301 -14.08 3.83 -27.18
N GLN A 302 -13.10 3.79 -28.09
CA GLN A 302 -12.02 4.76 -28.18
C GLN A 302 -12.58 6.19 -28.26
N SER A 303 -13.59 6.43 -29.10
CA SER A 303 -14.20 7.76 -29.23
C SER A 303 -14.81 8.29 -27.93
N LYS A 304 -15.30 7.39 -27.04
CA LYS A 304 -15.89 7.75 -25.75
C LYS A 304 -14.84 8.03 -24.69
N ILE A 305 -13.69 7.36 -24.74
CA ILE A 305 -12.64 7.46 -23.72
C ILE A 305 -11.60 8.54 -24.02
N LEU A 306 -11.36 8.87 -25.29
CA LEU A 306 -10.36 9.87 -25.70
C LEU A 306 -10.51 11.26 -25.05
N PRO A 307 -11.73 11.79 -24.81
CA PRO A 307 -11.89 13.06 -24.09
C PRO A 307 -11.26 13.05 -22.69
N PHE A 308 -11.35 11.91 -21.97
CA PHE A 308 -10.72 11.77 -20.66
C PHE A 308 -9.20 11.69 -20.78
N GLU A 309 -8.70 10.90 -21.75
CA GLU A 309 -7.27 10.74 -22.01
C GLU A 309 -6.57 12.07 -22.35
N TYR A 310 -7.18 12.88 -23.22
CA TYR A 310 -6.65 14.21 -23.54
C TYR A 310 -6.70 15.16 -22.35
N LYS A 311 -7.80 15.16 -21.60
CA LYS A 311 -7.89 15.97 -20.39
C LYS A 311 -6.80 15.59 -19.39
N LEU A 312 -6.57 14.31 -19.14
CA LEU A 312 -5.51 13.83 -18.25
C LEU A 312 -4.12 14.26 -18.72
N LYS A 313 -3.86 14.23 -20.03
CA LYS A 313 -2.59 14.66 -20.63
C LYS A 313 -2.35 16.16 -20.50
N GLU A 314 -3.40 16.98 -20.59
CA GLU A 314 -3.32 18.44 -20.51
C GLU A 314 -3.18 18.97 -19.07
N LEU A 315 -3.64 18.19 -18.08
CA LEU A 315 -3.54 18.60 -16.68
C LEU A 315 -2.10 18.74 -16.22
N ASP A 316 -1.80 19.83 -15.53
CA ASP A 316 -0.54 20.03 -14.83
C ASP A 316 -0.35 18.97 -13.72
N VAL A 317 0.91 18.67 -13.39
CA VAL A 317 1.26 17.69 -12.35
C VAL A 317 0.69 18.09 -10.98
N LYS A 318 0.56 19.39 -10.70
CA LYS A 318 0.04 19.91 -9.42
C LYS A 318 -1.48 19.80 -9.30
N CYS A 319 -2.21 19.54 -10.38
CA CYS A 319 -3.67 19.43 -10.39
C CYS A 319 -4.15 18.05 -9.89
N TYR A 320 -3.63 17.55 -8.78
CA TYR A 320 -3.87 16.18 -8.30
C TYR A 320 -5.35 15.91 -7.97
N ARG A 321 -6.09 16.89 -7.43
CA ARG A 321 -7.53 16.74 -7.14
C ARG A 321 -8.36 16.60 -8.41
N GLU A 322 -8.17 17.51 -9.36
CA GLU A 322 -8.85 17.46 -10.64
C GLU A 322 -8.48 16.19 -11.42
N ARG A 323 -7.21 15.76 -11.36
CA ARG A 323 -6.76 14.50 -11.97
C ARG A 323 -7.52 13.30 -11.41
N ALA A 324 -7.66 13.21 -10.08
CA ALA A 324 -8.45 12.16 -9.45
C ALA A 324 -9.92 12.19 -9.91
N GLU A 325 -10.55 13.38 -9.96
CA GLU A 325 -11.93 13.52 -10.44
C GLU A 325 -12.09 13.08 -11.90
N VAL A 326 -11.12 13.39 -12.77
CA VAL A 326 -11.16 12.96 -14.17
C VAL A 326 -11.06 11.45 -14.28
N TYR A 327 -10.16 10.80 -13.54
CA TYR A 327 -10.08 9.33 -13.51
C TYR A 327 -11.36 8.68 -12.96
N MET A 328 -11.93 9.21 -11.87
CA MET A 328 -13.17 8.68 -11.31
C MET A 328 -14.34 8.76 -12.29
N ASN A 329 -14.48 9.90 -12.98
CA ASN A 329 -15.48 10.05 -14.01
C ASN A 329 -15.21 9.15 -15.22
N TYR A 330 -13.95 9.02 -15.62
CA TYR A 330 -13.55 8.12 -16.70
C TYR A 330 -13.98 6.67 -16.37
N ILE A 331 -13.61 6.16 -15.20
CA ILE A 331 -13.98 4.81 -14.74
C ILE A 331 -15.51 4.66 -14.71
N LYS A 332 -16.22 5.60 -14.08
CA LYS A 332 -17.68 5.56 -13.93
C LYS A 332 -18.43 5.55 -15.27
N GLU A 333 -17.98 6.30 -16.25
CA GLU A 333 -18.64 6.36 -17.56
C GLU A 333 -18.28 5.17 -18.46
N SER A 334 -17.21 4.43 -18.12
CA SER A 334 -16.65 3.37 -18.96
C SER A 334 -16.82 1.94 -18.43
N ASP A 335 -17.22 1.79 -17.17
CA ASP A 335 -17.43 0.52 -16.45
C ASP A 335 -18.33 -0.48 -17.20
N LYS A 336 -19.36 0.01 -17.89
CA LYS A 336 -20.37 -0.83 -18.58
C LYS A 336 -19.96 -1.35 -19.94
N PHE A 337 -18.89 -0.80 -20.53
CA PHE A 337 -18.54 -1.13 -21.91
C PHE A 337 -17.08 -1.52 -22.11
N LEU A 338 -16.15 -1.05 -21.27
CA LEU A 338 -14.76 -1.45 -21.40
C LEU A 338 -14.56 -2.91 -20.97
N ASP A 339 -13.63 -3.56 -21.66
CA ASP A 339 -13.08 -4.85 -21.24
C ASP A 339 -12.45 -4.70 -19.85
N GLU A 340 -12.66 -5.68 -18.98
CA GLU A 340 -12.23 -5.57 -17.57
C GLU A 340 -10.71 -5.46 -17.43
N ASN A 341 -9.93 -6.07 -18.34
CA ASN A 341 -8.49 -5.88 -18.34
C ASN A 341 -8.14 -4.41 -18.62
N VAL A 342 -8.82 -3.78 -19.58
CA VAL A 342 -8.62 -2.36 -19.89
C VAL A 342 -9.06 -1.49 -18.71
N LEU A 343 -10.24 -1.76 -18.15
CA LEU A 343 -10.77 -1.01 -17.01
C LEU A 343 -9.83 -1.07 -15.80
N GLN A 344 -9.32 -2.25 -15.45
CA GLN A 344 -8.37 -2.40 -14.35
C GLN A 344 -7.05 -1.67 -14.62
N THR A 345 -6.59 -1.56 -15.87
CA THR A 345 -5.42 -0.71 -16.17
C THR A 345 -5.70 0.78 -15.95
N VAL A 346 -6.94 1.25 -16.13
CA VAL A 346 -7.32 2.64 -15.79
C VAL A 346 -7.28 2.85 -14.27
N TYR A 347 -7.73 1.88 -13.46
CA TYR A 347 -7.57 1.92 -12.01
C TYR A 347 -6.10 2.00 -11.58
N GLU A 348 -5.25 1.19 -12.20
CA GLU A 348 -3.81 1.14 -11.89
C GLU A 348 -3.10 2.46 -12.28
N ARG A 349 -3.48 3.05 -13.40
CA ARG A 349 -3.03 4.39 -13.80
C ARG A 349 -3.53 5.48 -12.84
N MET A 350 -4.77 5.36 -12.36
CA MET A 350 -5.34 6.30 -11.38
C MET A 350 -4.54 6.29 -10.07
N VAL A 351 -4.30 5.10 -9.49
CA VAL A 351 -3.57 5.02 -8.22
C VAL A 351 -2.08 5.30 -8.38
N ALA A 352 -1.48 5.07 -9.56
CA ALA A 352 -0.12 5.53 -9.85
C ALA A 352 -0.02 7.06 -9.90
N ALA A 353 -0.99 7.74 -10.53
CA ALA A 353 -0.95 9.19 -10.69
C ALA A 353 -1.50 9.97 -9.48
N CYS A 354 -2.35 9.34 -8.67
CA CYS A 354 -3.03 9.93 -7.52
C CYS A 354 -2.77 9.10 -6.25
N CYS A 355 -1.55 8.60 -6.07
CA CYS A 355 -1.21 7.63 -5.03
C CYS A 355 -1.45 8.10 -3.59
N LEU A 356 -1.48 9.42 -3.35
CA LEU A 356 -1.79 9.99 -2.03
C LEU A 356 -3.28 10.30 -1.82
N ASN A 357 -4.14 9.98 -2.79
CA ASN A 357 -5.58 10.15 -2.69
C ASN A 357 -6.22 8.85 -2.16
N ILE A 358 -6.70 8.89 -0.92
CA ILE A 358 -7.32 7.76 -0.23
C ILE A 358 -8.56 7.25 -0.98
N ASP A 359 -9.39 8.14 -1.53
CA ASP A 359 -10.63 7.77 -2.22
C ASP A 359 -10.36 7.03 -3.54
N CYS A 360 -9.24 7.35 -4.22
CA CYS A 360 -8.77 6.58 -5.38
C CYS A 360 -8.50 5.12 -5.03
N TRP A 361 -7.80 4.88 -3.92
CA TRP A 361 -7.53 3.52 -3.45
C TRP A 361 -8.79 2.80 -3.00
N LEU A 362 -9.63 3.44 -2.19
CA LEU A 362 -10.89 2.84 -1.72
C LEU A 362 -11.79 2.43 -2.90
N THR A 363 -11.91 3.28 -3.91
CA THR A 363 -12.69 2.97 -5.12
C THR A 363 -12.11 1.76 -5.88
N TYR A 364 -10.78 1.63 -5.94
CA TYR A 364 -10.15 0.46 -6.56
C TYR A 364 -10.37 -0.81 -5.74
N ILE A 365 -10.22 -0.73 -4.42
CA ILE A 365 -10.47 -1.84 -3.49
C ILE A 365 -11.92 -2.31 -3.60
N ASP A 366 -12.88 -1.38 -3.69
CA ASP A 366 -14.31 -1.70 -3.83
C ASP A 366 -14.61 -2.39 -5.16
N PHE A 367 -13.97 -1.95 -6.25
CA PHE A 367 -14.06 -2.62 -7.55
C PHE A 367 -13.61 -4.09 -7.47
N LEU A 368 -12.46 -4.35 -6.86
CA LEU A 368 -11.95 -5.72 -6.70
C LEU A 368 -12.81 -6.55 -5.73
N THR A 369 -13.31 -5.92 -4.65
CA THR A 369 -14.20 -6.59 -3.69
C THR A 369 -15.49 -7.03 -4.37
N TYR A 370 -16.09 -6.16 -5.20
CA TYR A 370 -17.26 -6.49 -6.00
C TYR A 370 -16.95 -7.63 -6.97
N ARG A 371 -15.87 -7.53 -7.75
CA ARG A 371 -15.47 -8.57 -8.69
C ARG A 371 -15.28 -9.93 -7.99
N ASP A 372 -14.56 -9.96 -6.88
CA ASP A 372 -14.26 -11.19 -6.15
C ASP A 372 -15.54 -11.81 -5.56
N ALA A 373 -16.52 -10.99 -5.15
CA ALA A 373 -17.81 -11.45 -4.64
C ALA A 373 -18.74 -12.05 -5.73
N TYR A 374 -18.71 -11.50 -6.95
CA TYR A 374 -19.56 -11.95 -8.07
C TYR A 374 -18.87 -12.93 -9.03
N GLY A 375 -17.57 -13.18 -8.82
CA GLY A 375 -16.76 -14.12 -9.58
C GLY A 375 -15.86 -13.41 -10.60
N ARG A 376 -14.60 -13.84 -10.65
CA ARG A 376 -13.61 -13.38 -11.63
C ARG A 376 -14.07 -13.73 -13.06
N PRO A 377 -14.12 -12.77 -14.00
CA PRO A 377 -14.49 -13.06 -15.39
C PRO A 377 -13.53 -14.06 -16.05
N GLU A 378 -14.06 -14.90 -16.92
CA GLU A 378 -13.25 -15.88 -17.68
C GLU A 378 -12.29 -15.20 -18.65
N GLU A 379 -12.64 -14.03 -19.18
CA GLU A 379 -11.77 -13.26 -20.08
C GLU A 379 -10.68 -12.45 -19.37
N LEU A 380 -10.64 -12.44 -18.03
CA LEU A 380 -9.62 -11.73 -17.27
C LEU A 380 -8.29 -12.46 -17.39
N GLN A 381 -7.27 -11.76 -17.88
CA GLN A 381 -5.96 -12.35 -18.13
C GLN A 381 -5.30 -12.86 -16.85
N ASP A 382 -4.47 -13.89 -17.00
CA ASP A 382 -3.76 -14.52 -15.88
C ASP A 382 -2.37 -13.90 -15.64
N LEU A 383 -2.33 -12.57 -15.48
CA LEU A 383 -1.12 -11.77 -15.27
C LEU A 383 -1.10 -11.15 -13.87
N PRO A 384 0.08 -10.79 -13.33
CA PRO A 384 0.22 -10.29 -11.95
C PRO A 384 -0.75 -9.16 -11.59
N ILE A 385 -0.91 -8.17 -12.48
CA ILE A 385 -1.78 -7.01 -12.26
C ILE A 385 -3.25 -7.41 -12.06
N PHE A 386 -3.74 -8.41 -12.81
CA PHE A 386 -5.14 -8.86 -12.79
C PHE A 386 -5.41 -9.93 -11.73
N ARG A 387 -4.37 -10.58 -11.19
CA ARG A 387 -4.46 -11.55 -10.08
C ARG A 387 -4.59 -10.89 -8.70
N GLN A 388 -4.32 -9.58 -8.61
CA GLN A 388 -4.42 -8.85 -7.35
C GLN A 388 -5.82 -8.95 -6.75
N THR A 389 -5.86 -9.18 -5.45
CA THR A 389 -7.07 -9.15 -4.62
C THR A 389 -7.29 -7.76 -4.03
N ALA A 390 -8.48 -7.53 -3.48
CA ALA A 390 -8.76 -6.32 -2.70
C ALA A 390 -7.78 -6.13 -1.52
N VAL A 391 -7.31 -7.23 -0.90
CA VAL A 391 -6.31 -7.20 0.18
C VAL A 391 -4.95 -6.74 -0.32
N ASP A 392 -4.51 -7.23 -1.48
CA ASP A 392 -3.22 -6.84 -2.08
C ASP A 392 -3.19 -5.35 -2.40
N VAL A 393 -4.27 -4.84 -3.01
CA VAL A 393 -4.41 -3.41 -3.31
C VAL A 393 -4.53 -2.57 -2.04
N ASN A 394 -5.23 -3.04 -1.01
CA ASN A 394 -5.30 -2.33 0.26
C ASN A 394 -3.92 -2.24 0.96
N LYS A 395 -3.10 -3.31 0.90
CA LYS A 395 -1.71 -3.26 1.38
C LYS A 395 -0.87 -2.23 0.62
N ARG A 396 -1.02 -2.15 -0.71
CA ARG A 396 -0.38 -1.10 -1.52
C ARG A 396 -0.86 0.29 -1.11
N ALA A 397 -2.16 0.46 -0.87
CA ALA A 397 -2.73 1.72 -0.42
C ALA A 397 -2.15 2.15 0.94
N LEU A 398 -2.00 1.23 1.89
CA LEU A 398 -1.42 1.51 3.21
C LEU A 398 0.06 1.88 3.14
N ARG A 399 0.83 1.36 2.17
CA ARG A 399 2.22 1.82 1.93
C ARG A 399 2.29 3.26 1.39
N ASN A 400 1.22 3.74 0.76
CA ASN A 400 1.13 5.09 0.19
C ASN A 400 0.52 6.11 1.17
N CYS A 401 -0.53 5.70 1.87
CA CYS A 401 -1.36 6.53 2.72
C CYS A 401 -1.41 5.95 4.14
N THR A 402 -0.25 5.80 4.77
CA THR A 402 -0.12 5.22 6.12
C THR A 402 -0.93 5.97 7.18
N TRP A 403 -1.25 7.24 6.96
CA TRP A 403 -2.04 8.05 7.89
C TRP A 403 -3.56 7.84 7.78
N SER A 404 -4.04 6.96 6.89
CA SER A 404 -5.46 6.82 6.60
C SER A 404 -6.14 5.77 7.49
N GLU A 405 -6.96 6.25 8.43
CA GLU A 405 -7.81 5.40 9.27
C GLU A 405 -8.77 4.55 8.43
N LYS A 406 -9.31 5.13 7.35
CA LYS A 406 -10.26 4.43 6.46
C LYS A 406 -9.64 3.20 5.80
N LEU A 407 -8.36 3.25 5.45
CA LEU A 407 -7.68 2.12 4.82
C LEU A 407 -7.44 0.97 5.82
N TYR A 408 -7.11 1.28 7.08
CA TYR A 408 -6.99 0.28 8.14
C TYR A 408 -8.33 -0.37 8.47
N VAL A 409 -9.39 0.43 8.64
CA VAL A 409 -10.77 -0.08 8.82
C VAL A 409 -11.15 -0.99 7.66
N LYS A 410 -10.92 -0.54 6.42
CA LYS A 410 -11.18 -1.35 5.23
C LYS A 410 -10.36 -2.64 5.22
N HIS A 411 -9.12 -2.62 5.70
CA HIS A 411 -8.28 -3.81 5.79
C HIS A 411 -8.86 -4.83 6.76
N MET A 412 -9.24 -4.42 7.98
CA MET A 412 -9.87 -5.29 8.98
C MET A 412 -11.15 -5.94 8.43
N LEU A 413 -12.01 -5.16 7.77
CA LEU A 413 -13.24 -5.66 7.16
C LEU A 413 -12.98 -6.70 6.05
N LEU A 414 -11.95 -6.48 5.23
CA LEU A 414 -11.55 -7.44 4.19
C LEU A 414 -11.04 -8.75 4.80
N LEU A 415 -10.22 -8.67 5.85
CA LEU A 415 -9.71 -9.86 6.55
C LEU A 415 -10.84 -10.63 7.22
N GLU A 416 -11.77 -9.93 7.87
CA GLU A 416 -12.97 -10.52 8.47
C GLU A 416 -13.83 -11.24 7.42
N GLN A 417 -14.11 -10.60 6.28
CA GLN A 417 -14.88 -11.20 5.20
C GLN A 417 -14.24 -12.48 4.64
N LEU A 418 -12.90 -12.53 4.62
CA LEU A 418 -12.14 -13.70 4.20
C LEU A 418 -11.99 -14.78 5.29
N GLY A 419 -12.58 -14.57 6.47
CA GLY A 419 -12.47 -15.49 7.60
C GLY A 419 -11.03 -15.65 8.11
N LYS A 420 -10.24 -14.57 8.06
CA LYS A 420 -8.88 -14.56 8.60
C LYS A 420 -8.90 -14.62 10.12
N SER A 421 -7.73 -14.95 10.69
CA SER A 421 -7.60 -15.16 12.13
C SER A 421 -7.77 -13.85 12.89
N ARG A 422 -8.08 -13.95 14.19
CA ARG A 422 -8.16 -12.77 15.06
C ARG A 422 -6.80 -12.08 15.15
N GLU A 423 -5.74 -12.87 15.14
CA GLU A 423 -4.36 -12.41 15.16
C GLU A 423 -4.04 -11.56 13.94
N ASP A 424 -4.47 -11.99 12.74
CA ASP A 424 -4.31 -11.21 11.51
C ASP A 424 -4.99 -9.83 11.61
N VAL A 425 -6.20 -9.76 12.19
CA VAL A 425 -6.95 -8.50 12.36
C VAL A 425 -6.30 -7.61 13.44
N GLN A 426 -5.80 -8.21 14.52
CA GLN A 426 -5.10 -7.51 15.58
C GLN A 426 -3.79 -6.88 15.08
N GLU A 427 -3.03 -7.57 14.23
CA GLU A 427 -1.81 -7.02 13.62
C GLU A 427 -2.09 -5.71 12.86
N VAL A 428 -3.24 -5.61 12.20
CA VAL A 428 -3.68 -4.38 11.52
C VAL A 428 -3.84 -3.22 12.51
N LEU A 429 -4.43 -3.48 13.67
CA LEU A 429 -4.60 -2.47 14.72
C LEU A 429 -3.24 -2.01 15.22
N GLU A 430 -2.35 -2.95 15.54
CA GLU A 430 -0.99 -2.67 16.02
C GLU A 430 -0.20 -1.83 15.00
N CYS A 431 -0.24 -2.22 13.72
CA CYS A 431 0.37 -1.46 12.62
C CYS A 431 -0.18 -0.04 12.50
N SER A 432 -1.49 0.14 12.75
CA SER A 432 -2.11 1.47 12.69
C SER A 432 -1.65 2.38 13.82
N MET A 433 -1.32 1.82 15.00
CA MET A 433 -0.85 2.60 16.14
C MET A 433 0.57 3.16 15.92
N THR A 434 1.39 2.47 15.11
CA THR A 434 2.72 2.96 14.72
C THR A 434 2.69 3.88 13.50
N ALA A 435 1.53 4.03 12.83
CA ALA A 435 1.41 4.75 11.56
C ALA A 435 1.39 6.28 11.68
N GLY A 436 1.29 6.81 12.90
CA GLY A 436 1.41 8.25 13.18
C GLY A 436 0.17 9.06 12.77
N PHE A 437 -1.02 8.69 13.25
CA PHE A 437 -2.24 9.48 13.03
C PHE A 437 -2.11 10.93 13.49
N GLN A 438 -2.77 11.84 12.77
CA GLN A 438 -2.69 13.28 13.03
C GLN A 438 -3.70 13.74 14.10
N THR A 439 -4.80 13.00 14.27
CA THR A 439 -5.85 13.33 15.24
C THR A 439 -6.28 12.10 16.04
N ALA A 440 -6.78 12.35 17.25
CA ALA A 440 -7.35 11.31 18.11
C ALA A 440 -8.53 10.58 17.46
N GLU A 441 -9.38 11.31 16.70
CA GLU A 441 -10.54 10.76 16.00
C GLU A 441 -10.16 9.63 15.03
N GLN A 442 -9.02 9.76 14.35
CA GLN A 442 -8.52 8.71 13.45
C GLN A 442 -8.15 7.44 14.22
N ALA A 443 -7.43 7.58 15.34
CA ALA A 443 -7.09 6.45 16.20
C ALA A 443 -8.33 5.78 16.80
N VAL A 444 -9.28 6.58 17.30
CA VAL A 444 -10.58 6.08 17.81
C VAL A 444 -11.33 5.29 16.75
N THR A 445 -11.35 5.78 15.51
CA THR A 445 -12.05 5.12 14.40
C THR A 445 -11.52 3.70 14.17
N VAL A 446 -10.20 3.51 14.18
CA VAL A 446 -9.59 2.17 14.01
C VAL A 446 -9.84 1.27 15.22
N TRP A 447 -9.72 1.81 16.44
CA TRP A 447 -10.04 1.07 17.66
C TRP A 447 -11.49 0.63 17.71
N LEU A 448 -12.43 1.49 17.31
CA LEU A 448 -13.85 1.18 17.25
C LEU A 448 -14.14 0.04 16.27
N GLU A 449 -13.51 0.03 15.09
CA GLU A 449 -13.69 -1.08 14.16
C GLU A 449 -13.17 -2.39 14.78
N TYR A 450 -11.97 -2.39 15.36
CA TYR A 450 -11.43 -3.60 16.00
C TYR A 450 -12.31 -4.10 17.15
N LEU A 451 -12.81 -3.21 18.02
CA LEU A 451 -13.73 -3.57 19.10
C LEU A 451 -15.07 -4.08 18.57
N THR A 452 -15.54 -3.55 17.44
CA THR A 452 -16.77 -4.03 16.78
C THR A 452 -16.54 -5.39 16.11
N TYR A 453 -15.37 -5.64 15.54
CA TYR A 453 -14.96 -6.96 15.09
C TYR A 453 -14.98 -7.97 16.24
N LEU A 454 -14.37 -7.65 17.40
CA LEU A 454 -14.40 -8.51 18.58
C LEU A 454 -15.83 -8.76 19.07
N ARG A 455 -16.68 -7.72 19.07
CA ARG A 455 -18.11 -7.84 19.41
C ARG A 455 -18.82 -8.89 18.55
N ARG A 456 -18.52 -8.94 17.25
CA ARG A 456 -19.13 -9.90 16.30
C ARG A 456 -18.63 -11.33 16.49
N HIS A 457 -17.42 -11.51 17.04
CA HIS A 457 -16.73 -12.80 17.12
C HIS A 457 -16.60 -13.37 18.54
N THR A 458 -17.03 -12.64 19.57
CA THR A 458 -17.01 -13.11 20.96
C THR A 458 -18.16 -14.09 21.18
N ASN A 459 -17.86 -15.28 21.69
CA ASN A 459 -18.88 -16.17 22.24
C ASN A 459 -19.29 -15.70 23.64
N TYR A 460 -20.46 -15.07 23.75
CA TYR A 460 -20.96 -14.51 25.00
C TYR A 460 -21.34 -15.55 26.07
N GLU A 461 -21.39 -16.85 25.71
CA GLU A 461 -21.57 -17.93 26.68
C GLU A 461 -20.25 -18.35 27.35
N ASN A 462 -19.11 -17.88 26.83
CA ASN A 462 -17.79 -18.16 27.36
C ASN A 462 -17.27 -16.97 28.18
N ASP A 463 -17.24 -17.13 29.51
CA ASP A 463 -16.80 -16.09 30.44
C ASP A 463 -15.37 -15.60 30.15
N ASP A 464 -14.46 -16.49 29.72
CA ASP A 464 -13.08 -16.12 29.40
C ASP A 464 -13.02 -15.20 28.18
N GLU A 465 -13.82 -15.45 27.15
CA GLU A 465 -13.90 -14.61 25.96
C GLU A 465 -14.56 -13.26 26.27
N CYS A 466 -15.62 -13.24 27.09
CA CYS A 466 -16.24 -12.03 27.60
C CYS A 466 -15.23 -11.16 28.38
N ASP A 467 -14.39 -11.78 29.21
CA ASP A 467 -13.35 -11.08 29.95
C ASP A 467 -12.23 -10.57 29.05
N ILE A 468 -11.86 -11.31 28.01
CA ILE A 468 -10.93 -10.82 26.97
C ILE A 468 -11.52 -9.61 26.25
N LEU A 469 -12.80 -9.62 25.89
CA LEU A 469 -13.48 -8.48 25.26
C LEU A 469 -13.42 -7.24 26.17
N ARG A 470 -13.79 -7.37 27.44
CA ARG A 470 -13.70 -6.29 28.44
C ARG A 470 -12.27 -5.76 28.62
N LYS A 471 -11.27 -6.64 28.59
CA LYS A 471 -9.85 -6.24 28.65
C LYS A 471 -9.44 -5.42 27.43
N ASN A 472 -9.93 -5.76 26.24
CA ASN A 472 -9.66 -4.99 25.01
C ASN A 472 -10.32 -3.60 25.04
N PHE A 473 -11.54 -3.48 25.55
CA PHE A 473 -12.16 -2.16 25.76
C PHE A 473 -11.37 -1.29 26.75
N ASN A 474 -10.95 -1.87 27.88
CA ASN A 474 -10.07 -1.19 28.83
C ASN A 474 -8.74 -0.77 28.21
N LEU A 475 -8.12 -1.66 27.42
CA LEU A 475 -6.86 -1.39 26.74
C LEU A 475 -6.99 -0.20 25.78
N ALA A 476 -8.04 -0.20 24.94
CA ALA A 476 -8.33 0.90 24.03
C ALA A 476 -8.48 2.23 24.80
N TRP A 477 -9.29 2.24 25.86
CA TRP A 477 -9.48 3.42 26.71
C TRP A 477 -8.17 3.92 27.34
N THR A 478 -7.33 3.00 27.80
CA THR A 478 -6.05 3.33 28.44
C THR A 478 -5.06 3.91 27.44
N ILE A 479 -4.84 3.24 26.30
CA ILE A 479 -3.89 3.68 25.26
C ILE A 479 -4.30 5.04 24.70
N LEU A 480 -5.57 5.19 24.30
CA LEU A 480 -6.06 6.44 23.74
C LEU A 480 -5.99 7.57 24.78
N GLY A 481 -6.34 7.30 26.03
CA GLY A 481 -6.22 8.25 27.14
C GLY A 481 -4.78 8.66 27.43
N GLN A 482 -3.82 7.73 27.35
CA GLN A 482 -2.39 8.04 27.50
C GLN A 482 -1.87 8.93 26.37
N GLN A 483 -2.25 8.64 25.13
CA GLN A 483 -1.73 9.33 23.96
C GLN A 483 -2.38 10.71 23.74
N TRP A 484 -3.70 10.82 23.98
CA TRP A 484 -4.50 12.00 23.61
C TRP A 484 -5.21 12.66 24.79
N GLY A 485 -5.14 12.08 25.99
CA GLY A 485 -5.80 12.62 27.19
C GLY A 485 -7.30 12.79 27.00
N VAL A 486 -7.81 13.96 27.39
CA VAL A 486 -9.24 14.30 27.29
C VAL A 486 -9.74 14.40 25.84
N LEU A 487 -8.82 14.52 24.87
CA LEU A 487 -9.15 14.58 23.44
C LEU A 487 -9.31 13.19 22.79
N ALA A 488 -9.00 12.13 23.53
CA ALA A 488 -9.02 10.75 23.05
C ALA A 488 -10.34 10.39 22.37
N ASP A 489 -11.45 10.41 23.11
CA ASP A 489 -12.77 10.04 22.63
C ASP A 489 -13.80 11.03 23.19
N CYS A 490 -13.82 12.24 22.61
CA CYS A 490 -14.67 13.35 23.06
C CYS A 490 -16.17 13.01 23.08
N ASN A 491 -16.58 12.07 22.22
CA ASN A 491 -17.97 11.62 22.13
C ASN A 491 -18.22 10.35 22.96
N CYS A 492 -17.18 9.81 23.61
CA CYS A 492 -17.22 8.57 24.37
C CYS A 492 -17.82 7.41 23.57
N GLU A 493 -17.59 7.35 22.26
CA GLU A 493 -18.12 6.30 21.35
C GLU A 493 -17.71 4.90 21.83
N ILE A 494 -16.48 4.74 22.32
CA ILE A 494 -15.97 3.46 22.85
C ILE A 494 -16.72 3.07 24.13
N LEU A 495 -16.88 4.02 25.07
CA LEU A 495 -17.60 3.77 26.32
C LEU A 495 -19.09 3.49 26.08
N GLN A 496 -19.70 4.17 25.10
CA GLN A 496 -21.09 3.92 24.71
C GLN A 496 -21.25 2.52 24.13
N LEU A 497 -20.38 2.11 23.20
CA LEU A 497 -20.39 0.75 22.65
C LEU A 497 -20.24 -0.28 23.76
N TRP A 498 -19.27 -0.08 24.66
CA TRP A 498 -19.03 -0.99 25.78
C TRP A 498 -20.21 -1.05 26.75
N GLY A 499 -20.76 0.10 27.14
CA GLY A 499 -21.91 0.18 28.05
C GLY A 499 -23.14 -0.53 27.49
N ARG A 500 -23.38 -0.44 26.17
CA ARG A 500 -24.45 -1.21 25.50
C ARG A 500 -24.23 -2.71 25.60
N LEU A 501 -22.98 -3.18 25.48
CA LEU A 501 -22.66 -4.60 25.62
C LEU A 501 -22.85 -5.11 27.05
N GLU A 502 -22.47 -4.32 28.06
CA GLU A 502 -22.69 -4.66 29.47
C GLU A 502 -24.17 -4.76 29.83
N TYR A 503 -25.03 -3.88 29.27
CA TYR A 503 -26.48 -4.01 29.46
C TYR A 503 -27.12 -5.13 28.64
N GLY A 504 -26.53 -5.49 27.50
CA GLY A 504 -27.05 -6.51 26.59
C GLY A 504 -26.40 -7.87 26.84
N PRO A 505 -25.55 -8.36 25.92
CA PRO A 505 -25.06 -9.73 25.94
C PRO A 505 -24.16 -10.08 27.12
N LEU A 506 -23.46 -9.11 27.73
CA LEU A 506 -22.56 -9.35 28.88
C LEU A 506 -23.27 -9.35 30.25
N GLN A 507 -24.53 -8.90 30.30
CA GLN A 507 -25.43 -8.95 31.46
C GLN A 507 -24.90 -8.36 32.80
N ASP A 508 -24.00 -7.38 32.76
CA ASP A 508 -23.53 -6.63 33.94
C ASP A 508 -24.10 -5.19 33.93
N ALA A 509 -25.36 -5.08 34.35
CA ALA A 509 -26.06 -3.79 34.41
C ALA A 509 -25.38 -2.78 35.36
N LYS A 510 -24.63 -3.24 36.38
CA LYS A 510 -23.93 -2.35 37.29
C LYS A 510 -22.78 -1.67 36.58
N ARG A 511 -21.95 -2.45 35.88
CA ARG A 511 -20.84 -1.92 35.08
C ARG A 511 -21.34 -1.07 33.91
N GLY A 512 -22.41 -1.49 33.24
CA GLY A 512 -23.06 -0.68 32.21
C GLY A 512 -23.45 0.70 32.73
N LYS A 513 -24.06 0.78 33.92
CA LYS A 513 -24.38 2.06 34.57
C LYS A 513 -23.15 2.91 34.87
N GLU A 514 -22.07 2.30 35.37
CA GLU A 514 -20.81 2.99 35.65
C GLU A 514 -20.23 3.61 34.38
N LEU A 515 -20.12 2.83 33.29
CA LEU A 515 -19.60 3.31 31.99
C LEU A 515 -20.41 4.47 31.41
N TRP A 516 -21.74 4.36 31.45
CA TRP A 516 -22.62 5.45 30.99
C TRP A 516 -22.51 6.70 31.88
N THR A 517 -22.35 6.53 33.20
CA THR A 517 -22.13 7.66 34.11
C THR A 517 -20.83 8.39 33.74
N THR A 518 -19.74 7.64 33.52
CA THR A 518 -18.46 8.21 33.07
C THR A 518 -18.57 8.91 31.72
N ALA A 519 -19.29 8.33 30.75
CA ALA A 519 -19.51 8.95 29.44
C ALA A 519 -20.28 10.29 29.55
N MET A 520 -21.26 10.37 30.46
CA MET A 520 -22.07 11.58 30.70
C MET A 520 -21.30 12.67 31.44
N GLU A 521 -20.44 12.28 32.38
CA GLU A 521 -19.60 13.20 33.16
C GLU A 521 -18.40 13.73 32.35
N SER A 522 -18.09 13.11 31.21
CA SER A 522 -16.97 13.50 30.35
C SER A 522 -17.32 14.69 29.44
N ALA A 523 -16.44 15.70 29.43
CA ALA A 523 -16.57 16.90 28.61
C ALA A 523 -17.96 17.56 28.75
N ASP A 524 -18.55 18.03 27.63
CA ASP A 524 -19.88 18.66 27.60
C ASP A 524 -21.00 17.64 27.30
N ASN A 525 -20.74 16.33 27.41
CA ASN A 525 -21.67 15.28 27.00
C ASN A 525 -22.99 15.31 27.77
N SER A 526 -22.96 15.72 29.05
CA SER A 526 -24.15 15.96 29.87
C SER A 526 -25.17 16.94 29.25
N THR A 527 -24.75 17.80 28.31
CA THR A 527 -25.61 18.78 27.64
C THR A 527 -26.07 18.36 26.24
N ARG A 528 -25.56 17.24 25.71
CA ARG A 528 -25.84 16.77 24.35
C ARG A 528 -27.06 15.85 24.35
N SER A 529 -28.18 16.35 23.83
CA SER A 529 -29.46 15.63 23.80
C SER A 529 -29.42 14.30 23.01
N GLY A 530 -28.43 14.07 22.15
CA GLY A 530 -28.28 12.82 21.42
C GLY A 530 -27.66 11.67 22.23
N LEU A 531 -27.13 11.97 23.42
CA LEU A 531 -26.57 10.97 24.35
C LEU A 531 -27.61 10.54 25.41
N TRP A 532 -28.61 11.39 25.69
CA TRP A 532 -29.74 11.10 26.57
C TRP A 532 -30.84 10.34 25.85
#